data_AF-A0AAU9HDB4-F1
#
_entry.id   AF-A0AAU9HDB4-F1
#
_cell.length_a   1.000
_cell.length_b   1.000
_cell.length_c   1.000
_cell.angle_alpha   90.00
_cell.angle_beta   90.00
_cell.angle_gamma   90.00
#
_symmetry.space_group_name_H-M   'P 1'
#
loop_
_entity.id
_entity.type
_entity.pdbx_description
1 polymer ?
#
loop_
_entity_poly.entity_id
_entity_poly.type
_entity_poly.pdbx_seq_one_letter_code
_entity_poly.pdbx_strand_id
1 'polypeptide(L)'
;MDYFSLAVGFLVGSATGAAGTYFGNKYTDKRKQKEQVNETTRFFDALWAKHQTLLTEMKQDLLNPDYEFHREFFILNKSGIFNHSGKYLAYYVEDHNNLDQQVKILESHGLVENVTEYGKNVQKYKWSELFAEHLCGK
;
A
#
# COMPACT_ATOMS: atom_id res chain seq x y z
N MET A 1 -49.83 -39.83 14.81
CA MET A 1 -48.87 -38.80 14.39
C MET A 1 -47.58 -39.50 14.02
N ASP A 2 -47.14 -39.38 12.76
CA ASP A 2 -45.91 -40.01 12.28
C ASP A 2 -44.71 -39.13 12.60
N TYR A 3 -44.09 -39.38 13.75
CA TYR A 3 -42.91 -38.67 14.24
C TYR A 3 -41.70 -38.82 13.30
N PHE A 4 -41.70 -39.85 12.43
CA PHE A 4 -40.64 -40.10 11.47
C PHE A 4 -40.61 -39.05 10.35
N SER A 5 -41.78 -38.73 9.78
CA SER A 5 -41.91 -37.67 8.76
C SER A 5 -41.49 -36.29 9.30
N LEU A 6 -41.76 -36.03 10.59
CA LEU A 6 -41.42 -34.76 11.23
C LEU A 6 -39.90 -34.64 11.46
N ALA A 7 -39.24 -35.73 11.85
CA ALA A 7 -37.79 -35.79 12.01
C ALA A 7 -37.04 -35.64 10.67
N VAL A 8 -37.55 -36.27 9.60
CA VAL A 8 -36.96 -36.16 8.24
C VAL A 8 -37.09 -34.72 7.71
N GLY A 9 -38.27 -34.10 7.85
CA GLY A 9 -38.49 -32.71 7.44
C GLY A 9 -37.59 -31.72 8.17
N PHE A 10 -37.38 -31.92 9.47
CA PHE A 10 -36.47 -31.11 10.27
C PHE A 10 -35.01 -31.24 9.82
N LEU A 11 -34.54 -32.46 9.58
CA LEU A 11 -33.17 -32.71 9.10
C LEU A 11 -32.91 -32.11 7.73
N VAL A 12 -33.83 -32.27 6.78
CA VAL A 12 -33.72 -31.68 5.44
C VAL A 12 -33.74 -30.15 5.51
N GLY A 13 -34.66 -29.57 6.29
CA GLY A 13 -34.73 -28.12 6.49
C GLY A 13 -33.45 -27.52 7.09
N SER A 14 -32.87 -28.20 8.10
CA SER A 14 -31.62 -27.77 8.72
C SER A 14 -30.41 -27.86 7.77
N ALA A 15 -30.33 -28.93 6.97
CA ALA A 15 -29.29 -29.13 5.97
C ALA A 15 -29.35 -28.08 4.85
N THR A 16 -30.54 -27.78 4.33
CA THR A 16 -30.72 -26.74 3.29
C THR A 16 -30.44 -25.34 3.84
N GLY A 17 -30.86 -25.04 5.07
CA GLY A 17 -30.57 -23.77 5.73
C GLY A 17 -29.07 -23.53 5.95
N ALA A 18 -28.37 -24.52 6.51
CA ALA A 18 -26.93 -24.42 6.78
C ALA A 18 -26.09 -24.38 5.49
N ALA A 19 -26.46 -25.14 4.45
CA ALA A 19 -25.81 -25.08 3.16
C ALA A 19 -26.02 -23.71 2.50
N GLY A 20 -27.25 -23.19 2.50
CA GLY A 20 -27.59 -21.88 1.93
C GLY A 20 -26.82 -20.73 2.59
N THR A 21 -26.71 -20.73 3.92
CA THR A 21 -25.93 -19.70 4.65
C THR A 21 -24.43 -19.83 4.39
N TYR A 22 -23.88 -21.05 4.33
CA TYR A 22 -22.47 -21.28 4.04
C TYR A 22 -22.08 -20.81 2.63
N PHE A 23 -22.86 -21.19 1.61
CA PHE A 23 -22.61 -20.72 0.24
C PHE A 23 -22.81 -19.21 0.13
N GLY A 24 -23.89 -18.66 0.70
CA GLY A 24 -24.15 -17.21 0.71
C GLY A 24 -23.00 -16.39 1.30
N ASN A 25 -22.48 -16.79 2.46
CA ASN A 25 -21.32 -16.14 3.07
C ASN A 25 -20.06 -16.28 2.22
N LYS A 26 -19.78 -17.47 1.69
CA LYS A 26 -18.60 -17.73 0.86
C LYS A 26 -18.60 -16.94 -0.45
N TYR A 27 -19.75 -16.77 -1.10
CA TYR A 27 -19.87 -15.94 -2.31
C TYR A 27 -19.82 -14.44 -2.00
N THR A 28 -20.34 -14.03 -0.84
CA THR A 28 -20.26 -12.63 -0.38
C THR A 28 -18.83 -12.22 -0.06
N ASP A 29 -18.05 -13.09 0.59
CA ASP A 29 -16.63 -12.83 0.88
C ASP A 29 -15.79 -12.72 -0.39
N LYS A 30 -16.01 -13.60 -1.37
CA LYS A 30 -15.31 -13.52 -2.67
C LYS A 30 -15.60 -12.21 -3.41
N ARG A 31 -16.82 -11.68 -3.31
CA ARG A 31 -17.18 -10.39 -3.92
C ARG A 31 -16.50 -9.23 -3.21
N LYS A 32 -16.50 -9.22 -1.88
CA LYS A 32 -15.83 -8.19 -1.07
C LYS A 32 -14.33 -8.15 -1.33
N GLN A 33 -13.67 -9.31 -1.43
CA GLN A 33 -12.24 -9.37 -1.78
C GLN A 33 -11.98 -8.82 -3.19
N LYS A 34 -12.83 -9.16 -4.17
CA LYS A 34 -12.69 -8.63 -5.54
C LYS A 34 -12.91 -7.11 -5.61
N GLU A 35 -13.83 -6.60 -4.81
CA GLU A 35 -14.12 -5.16 -4.73
C GLU A 35 -12.96 -4.40 -4.10
N GLN A 36 -12.39 -4.90 -3.00
CA GLN A 36 -11.20 -4.33 -2.36
C GLN A 36 -9.98 -4.32 -3.29
N VAL A 37 -9.72 -5.41 -4.02
CA VAL A 37 -8.62 -5.47 -4.99
C VAL A 37 -8.81 -4.40 -6.08
N ASN A 38 -10.02 -4.25 -6.60
CA ASN A 38 -10.32 -3.25 -7.62
C ASN A 38 -10.14 -1.81 -7.09
N GLU A 39 -10.53 -1.54 -5.85
CA GLU A 39 -10.35 -0.22 -5.22
C GLU A 39 -8.88 0.12 -5.04
N THR A 40 -8.08 -0.83 -4.53
CA THR A 40 -6.62 -0.66 -4.36
C THR A 40 -5.94 -0.41 -5.70
N THR A 41 -6.27 -1.19 -6.75
CA THR A 41 -5.70 -0.97 -8.09
C THR A 41 -6.05 0.41 -8.61
N ARG A 42 -7.32 0.83 -8.53
CA ARG A 42 -7.74 2.16 -8.99
C ARG A 42 -7.06 3.29 -8.22
N PHE A 43 -6.85 3.11 -6.92
CA PHE A 43 -6.12 4.06 -6.10
C PHE A 43 -4.69 4.23 -6.60
N PHE A 44 -3.96 3.13 -6.81
CA PHE A 44 -2.60 3.17 -7.29
C PHE A 44 -2.50 3.69 -8.74
N ASP A 45 -3.43 3.31 -9.62
CA ASP A 45 -3.49 3.86 -10.98
C ASP A 45 -3.62 5.39 -10.96
N ALA A 46 -4.51 5.92 -10.11
CA ALA A 46 -4.70 7.35 -9.95
C ALA A 46 -3.47 8.04 -9.32
N LEU A 47 -2.78 7.36 -8.40
CA LEU A 47 -1.53 7.84 -7.79
C LEU A 47 -0.42 7.93 -8.85
N TRP A 48 -0.24 6.87 -9.64
CA TRP A 48 0.73 6.81 -10.73
C TRP A 48 0.49 7.88 -11.79
N ALA A 49 -0.77 8.14 -12.15
CA ALA A 49 -1.10 9.19 -13.11
C ALA A 49 -0.68 10.60 -12.64
N LYS A 50 -0.66 10.85 -11.33
CA LYS A 50 -0.35 12.18 -10.76
C LYS A 50 1.12 12.35 -10.37
N HIS A 51 1.78 11.25 -9.98
CA HIS A 51 3.12 11.27 -9.37
C HIS A 51 4.14 10.46 -10.18
N GLN A 52 3.88 10.24 -11.47
CA GLN A 52 4.64 9.31 -12.32
C GLN A 52 6.16 9.48 -12.22
N THR A 53 6.66 10.71 -12.31
CA THR A 53 8.10 11.01 -12.28
C THR A 53 8.73 10.54 -10.98
N LEU A 54 8.16 10.95 -9.84
CA LEU A 54 8.67 10.60 -8.51
C LEU A 54 8.59 9.09 -8.26
N LEU A 55 7.45 8.47 -8.57
CA LEU A 55 7.26 7.04 -8.33
C LEU A 55 8.16 6.17 -9.21
N THR A 56 8.47 6.63 -10.42
CA THR A 56 9.42 5.93 -11.30
C THR A 56 10.82 5.94 -10.72
N GLU A 57 11.27 7.07 -10.19
CA GLU A 57 12.58 7.19 -9.54
C GLU A 57 12.65 6.34 -8.27
N MET A 58 11.64 6.44 -7.39
CA MET A 58 11.52 5.58 -6.19
C MET A 58 11.55 4.09 -6.54
N LYS A 59 10.86 3.69 -7.61
CA LYS A 59 10.89 2.31 -8.09
C LYS A 59 12.29 1.88 -8.55
N GLN A 60 13.00 2.73 -9.28
CA GLN A 60 14.35 2.43 -9.74
C GLN A 60 15.31 2.26 -8.57
N ASP A 61 15.19 3.12 -7.56
CA ASP A 61 16.00 3.04 -6.34
C ASP A 61 15.74 1.75 -5.55
N LEU A 62 14.48 1.37 -5.37
CA LEU A 62 14.11 0.13 -4.66
C LEU A 62 14.50 -1.15 -5.41
N LEU A 63 14.59 -1.08 -6.74
CA LEU A 63 15.06 -2.19 -7.58
C LEU A 63 16.60 -2.28 -7.64
N ASN A 64 17.31 -1.27 -7.15
CA ASN A 64 18.76 -1.26 -7.13
C ASN A 64 19.28 -2.22 -6.02
N PRO A 65 20.09 -3.23 -6.36
CA PRO A 65 20.65 -4.17 -5.39
C PRO A 65 21.46 -3.50 -4.27
N ASP A 66 22.06 -2.34 -4.54
CA ASP A 66 22.81 -1.57 -3.53
C ASP A 66 21.92 -1.05 -2.39
N TYR A 67 20.61 -0.96 -2.63
CA TYR A 67 19.61 -0.39 -1.74
C TYR A 67 18.56 -1.41 -1.29
N GLU A 68 18.82 -2.72 -1.41
CA GLU A 68 17.85 -3.80 -1.12
C GLU A 68 17.09 -3.61 0.21
N PHE A 69 17.81 -3.23 1.27
CA PHE A 69 17.27 -3.01 2.62
C PHE A 69 17.10 -1.52 2.98
N HIS A 70 17.40 -0.60 2.07
CA HIS A 70 17.18 0.81 2.31
C HIS A 70 15.69 1.10 2.14
N ARG A 71 15.08 1.64 3.20
CA ARG A 71 13.68 2.07 3.22
C ARG A 71 13.54 3.55 3.56
N GLU A 72 14.65 4.25 3.66
CA GLU A 72 14.69 5.64 4.08
C GLU A 72 15.26 6.51 2.97
N PHE A 73 14.70 7.70 2.82
CA PHE A 73 15.15 8.69 1.86
C PHE A 73 15.03 10.10 2.42
N PHE A 74 15.80 11.01 1.83
CA PHE A 74 15.81 12.42 2.19
C PHE A 74 15.16 13.28 1.10
N ILE A 75 14.56 14.40 1.51
CA ILE A 75 14.19 15.48 0.60
C ILE A 75 15.24 16.56 0.71
N LEU A 76 15.94 16.81 -0.40
CA LEU A 76 17.08 17.72 -0.45
C LEU A 76 16.88 18.83 -1.47
N ASN A 77 17.69 19.87 -1.35
CA ASN A 77 17.83 20.94 -2.32
C ASN A 77 19.26 20.89 -2.87
N LYS A 78 19.43 20.98 -4.19
CA LYS A 78 20.75 20.88 -4.84
C LYS A 78 21.72 22.00 -4.46
N SER A 79 21.21 23.16 -4.04
CA SER A 79 22.03 24.28 -3.56
C SER A 79 22.52 24.12 -2.11
N GLY A 80 21.95 23.18 -1.36
CA GLY A 80 22.29 22.94 0.04
C GLY A 80 23.51 22.02 0.21
N ILE A 81 24.26 22.23 1.29
CA ILE A 81 25.30 21.28 1.73
C ILE A 81 24.64 20.21 2.60
N PHE A 82 24.68 18.96 2.14
CA PHE A 82 24.20 17.81 2.89
C PHE A 82 25.35 16.85 3.19
N ASN A 83 25.70 16.73 4.47
CA ASN A 83 26.73 15.82 4.95
C ASN A 83 26.06 14.59 5.59
N HIS A 84 26.16 13.46 4.91
CA HIS A 84 25.69 12.16 5.40
C HIS A 84 26.76 11.11 5.20
N SER A 85 26.92 10.20 6.16
CA SER A 85 27.86 9.10 6.09
C SER A 85 27.20 7.86 5.49
N GLY A 86 27.83 7.25 4.49
CA GLY A 86 27.33 6.03 3.85
C GLY A 86 26.45 6.30 2.63
N LYS A 87 25.86 5.23 2.09
CA LYS A 87 24.92 5.32 0.95
C LYS A 87 23.57 5.84 1.46
N TYR A 88 22.92 6.69 0.69
CA TYR A 88 21.60 7.22 1.01
C TYR A 88 20.80 7.46 -0.27
N LEU A 89 19.47 7.42 -0.12
CA LEU A 89 18.53 7.81 -1.16
C LEU A 89 18.09 9.25 -0.90
N ALA A 90 18.01 10.06 -1.95
CA ALA A 90 17.57 11.43 -1.85
C ALA A 90 16.85 11.87 -3.12
N TYR A 91 15.74 12.57 -2.93
CA TYR A 91 15.00 13.22 -3.99
C TYR A 91 15.17 14.73 -3.87
N TYR A 92 15.39 15.39 -5.01
CA TYR A 92 15.70 16.81 -5.06
C TYR A 92 14.49 17.63 -5.47
N VAL A 93 14.22 18.72 -4.73
CA VAL A 93 13.08 19.62 -5.00
C VAL A 93 13.14 20.22 -6.40
N GLU A 94 14.33 20.36 -6.97
CA GLU A 94 14.55 20.84 -8.34
C GLU A 94 14.15 19.84 -9.43
N ASP A 95 14.16 18.53 -9.14
CA ASP A 95 13.88 17.48 -10.13
C ASP A 95 12.40 17.10 -10.18
N HIS A 96 11.60 17.54 -9.20
CA HIS A 96 10.17 17.25 -9.12
C HIS A 96 9.34 18.47 -8.78
N ASN A 97 8.31 18.72 -9.59
CA ASN A 97 7.34 19.78 -9.33
C ASN A 97 6.61 19.56 -8.00
N ASN A 98 6.74 20.48 -7.06
CA ASN A 98 6.10 20.42 -5.74
C ASN A 98 6.42 19.14 -4.95
N LEU A 99 7.68 18.69 -4.95
CA LEU A 99 8.13 17.46 -4.28
C LEU A 99 7.58 17.30 -2.85
N ASP A 100 7.73 18.33 -2.01
CA ASP A 100 7.23 18.31 -0.62
C ASP A 100 5.72 17.99 -0.55
N GLN A 101 4.92 18.55 -1.45
CA GLN A 101 3.48 18.31 -1.47
C GLN A 101 3.15 16.91 -1.97
N GLN A 102 3.88 16.41 -2.97
CA GLN A 102 3.73 15.03 -3.44
C GLN A 102 4.02 14.03 -2.31
N VAL A 103 5.11 14.23 -1.58
CA VAL A 103 5.50 13.36 -0.45
C VAL A 103 4.48 13.44 0.68
N LYS A 104 3.96 14.63 1.00
CA LYS A 104 2.86 14.78 1.97
C LYS A 104 1.58 14.05 1.55
N ILE A 105 1.26 14.00 0.26
CA ILE A 105 0.13 13.19 -0.23
C ILE A 105 0.40 11.71 0.02
N LEU A 106 1.61 11.22 -0.30
CA LEU A 106 2.00 9.84 0.00
C LEU A 106 1.93 9.54 1.50
N GLU A 107 2.37 10.48 2.34
CA GLU A 107 2.31 10.38 3.81
C GLU A 107 0.87 10.31 4.31
N SER A 108 -0.02 11.15 3.78
CA SER A 108 -1.45 11.15 4.15
C SER A 108 -2.17 9.84 3.83
N HIS A 109 -1.64 9.07 2.87
CA HIS A 109 -2.13 7.75 2.48
C HIS A 109 -1.40 6.59 3.19
N GLY A 110 -0.47 6.88 4.11
CA GLY A 110 0.31 5.86 4.81
C GLY A 110 1.30 5.10 3.92
N LEU A 111 1.62 5.64 2.75
CA LEU A 111 2.59 5.06 1.81
C LEU A 111 4.02 5.37 2.25
N VAL A 112 4.22 6.53 2.87
CA VAL A 112 5.48 6.92 3.51
C VAL A 112 5.20 7.48 4.91
N GLU A 113 6.21 7.48 5.76
CA GLU A 113 6.18 8.01 7.12
C GLU A 113 7.30 9.02 7.30
N ASN A 114 7.00 10.18 7.88
CA ASN A 114 8.04 11.14 8.26
C ASN A 114 8.81 10.64 9.48
N VAL A 115 10.09 10.35 9.29
CA VAL A 115 11.03 9.87 10.32
C VAL A 115 12.14 10.88 10.56
N THR A 116 11.86 12.16 10.34
CA THR A 116 12.81 13.25 10.56
C THR A 116 13.25 13.25 12.02
N GLU A 117 14.56 13.17 12.23
CA GLU A 117 15.15 13.18 13.56
C GLU A 117 14.87 14.50 14.29
N TYR A 118 14.60 14.42 15.59
CA TYR A 118 14.37 15.61 16.41
C TYR A 118 15.55 16.59 16.33
N GLY A 119 15.25 17.85 16.02
CA GLY A 119 16.26 18.91 15.88
C GLY A 119 17.02 18.92 14.55
N LYS A 120 16.69 18.05 13.58
CA LYS A 120 17.20 18.13 12.20
C LYS A 120 16.23 18.90 11.32
N ASN A 121 16.79 19.70 10.42
CA ASN A 121 16.03 20.48 9.44
C ASN A 121 15.90 19.78 8.08
N VAL A 122 16.55 18.62 7.91
CA VAL A 122 16.49 17.85 6.67
C VAL A 122 15.38 16.82 6.82
N GLN A 123 14.36 16.92 5.96
CA GLN A 123 13.25 15.99 6.00
C GLN A 123 13.71 14.60 5.60
N LYS A 124 13.33 13.61 6.42
CA LYS A 124 13.62 12.20 6.20
C LYS A 124 12.30 11.43 6.24
N TYR A 125 12.10 10.57 5.25
CA TYR A 125 10.92 9.74 5.15
C TYR A 125 11.30 8.27 5.01
N LYS A 126 10.37 7.41 5.39
CA LYS A 126 10.48 5.96 5.26
C LYS A 126 9.32 5.41 4.44
N TRP A 127 9.57 4.54 3.47
CA TRP A 127 8.49 3.84 2.78
C TRP A 127 7.85 2.79 3.69
N SER A 128 6.52 2.62 3.59
CA SER A 128 5.87 1.44 4.15
C SER A 128 6.19 0.21 3.32
N GLU A 129 6.24 -0.98 3.95
CA GLU A 129 6.57 -2.22 3.22
C GLU A 129 5.56 -2.52 2.12
N LEU A 130 4.26 -2.28 2.37
CA LEU A 130 3.20 -2.46 1.37
C LEU A 130 3.44 -1.59 0.13
N PHE A 131 3.91 -0.36 0.33
CA PHE A 131 4.18 0.53 -0.79
C PHE A 131 5.46 0.15 -1.52
N ALA A 132 6.51 -0.25 -0.81
CA ALA A 132 7.73 -0.75 -1.43
C ALA A 132 7.49 -2.02 -2.27
N GLU A 133 6.68 -2.97 -1.76
CA GLU A 133 6.24 -4.16 -2.49
C GLU A 133 5.47 -3.78 -3.76
N HIS A 134 4.52 -2.84 -3.64
CA HIS A 134 3.76 -2.34 -4.78
C HIS A 134 4.66 -1.73 -5.87
N LEU A 135 5.65 -0.91 -5.50
CA LEU A 135 6.58 -0.29 -6.46
C LEU A 135 7.45 -1.35 -7.17
N CYS A 136 7.91 -2.35 -6.43
CA CYS A 136 8.73 -3.44 -6.96
C CYS A 136 7.94 -4.48 -7.77
N GLY A 137 6.61 -4.49 -7.67
CA GLY A 137 5.75 -5.48 -8.33
C GLY A 137 5.96 -6.90 -7.80
N LYS A 138 6.30 -7.02 -6.50
CA LYS A 138 6.44 -8.30 -5.79
C LYS A 138 5.14 -8.70 -5.09
#